data_AF-A0A4Y9KTB7-F1
#
_entry.id   AF-A0A4Y9KTB7-F1
#
_cell.length_a   1.000
_cell.length_b   1.000
_cell.length_c   1.000
_cell.angle_alpha   90.00
_cell.angle_beta   90.00
_cell.angle_gamma   90.00
#
_symmetry.space_group_name_H-M   'P 1'
#
loop_
_entity.id
_entity.type
_entity.pdbx_description
1 polymer ?
#
loop_
_entity_poly.entity_id
_entity_poly.type
_entity_poly.pdbx_seq_one_letter_code
_entity_poly.pdbx_strand_id
1 'polypeptide(L)' 'MITEAQLLADIALVSEIILEHGEKYAPLLDRLEQEIEARRRDDPISRARAHLARSAEQIL' A
#
# COMPACT_ATOMS: atom_id res chain seq x y z
N MET A 1 16.36 -5.12 -6.02
CA MET A 1 15.35 -4.18 -5.51
C MET A 1 14.00 -4.65 -6.03
N ILE A 2 13.03 -4.92 -5.15
CA ILE A 2 11.66 -5.26 -5.54
C ILE A 2 10.98 -3.98 -6.07
N THR A 3 10.32 -4.03 -7.23
CA THR A 3 9.57 -2.90 -7.79
C THR A 3 8.23 -2.71 -7.07
N GLU A 4 7.60 -1.55 -7.17
CA GLU A 4 6.25 -1.34 -6.61
C GLU A 4 5.23 -2.31 -7.23
N ALA A 5 5.32 -2.58 -8.54
CA ALA A 5 4.46 -3.54 -9.22
C ALA A 5 4.62 -4.96 -8.66
N GLN A 6 5.85 -5.38 -8.36
CA GLN A 6 6.10 -6.67 -7.73
C GLN A 6 5.53 -6.70 -6.30
N LEU A 7 5.68 -5.62 -5.54
CA LEU A 7 5.13 -5.52 -4.19
C LEU A 7 3.59 -5.60 -4.19
N LEU A 8 2.92 -4.95 -5.15
CA LEU A 8 1.48 -5.05 -5.34
C LEU A 8 1.02 -6.46 -5.72
N ALA A 9 1.79 -7.15 -6.57
CA ALA A 9 1.51 -8.54 -6.91
C ALA A 9 1.66 -9.47 -5.71
N ASP A 10 2.68 -9.26 -4.88
CA ASP A 10 2.91 -10.03 -3.66
C ASP A 10 1.80 -9.79 -2.63
N ILE A 11 1.30 -8.55 -2.50
CA ILE A 11 0.13 -8.23 -1.66
C ILE A 11 -1.08 -9.04 -2.12
N ALA A 12 -1.41 -9.00 -3.42
CA ALA A 12 -2.56 -9.73 -3.97
C ALA A 12 -2.45 -11.24 -3.70
N LEU A 13 -1.27 -11.83 -3.93
CA LEU A 13 -1.02 -13.24 -3.67
C LEU A 13 -1.21 -13.59 -2.18
N VAL A 14 -0.66 -12.78 -1.27
CA VAL A 14 -0.80 -13.04 0.17
C VAL A 14 -2.24 -12.87 0.63
N SER A 15 -3.00 -11.92 0.06
CA SER A 15 -4.43 -11.80 0.32
C SER A 15 -5.21 -13.05 -0.09
N GLU A 16 -4.91 -13.64 -1.25
CA GLU A 16 -5.51 -14.92 -1.69
C GLU A 16 -5.20 -16.05 -0.68
N ILE A 17 -3.93 -16.16 -0.26
CA ILE A 17 -3.50 -17.16 0.73
C ILE A 17 -4.25 -16.99 2.06
N ILE A 18 -4.45 -15.75 2.53
CA ILE A 18 -5.20 -15.49 3.76
C ILE A 18 -6.65 -15.94 3.63
N LEU A 19 -7.29 -15.65 2.50
CA LEU A 19 -8.67 -16.07 2.23
C LEU A 19 -8.81 -17.60 2.16
N GLU A 20 -7.81 -18.29 1.61
CA GLU A 20 -7.84 -19.75 1.45
C GLU A 20 -7.41 -20.51 2.71
N HIS A 21 -6.47 -19.98 3.48
CA HIS A 21 -5.76 -20.73 4.53
C HIS A 21 -5.79 -20.05 5.92
N GLY A 22 -6.51 -18.93 6.05
CA GLY A 22 -6.77 -18.24 7.30
C GLY A 22 -5.73 -17.19 7.70
N GLU A 23 -6.04 -16.52 8.81
CA GLU A 23 -5.37 -15.29 9.29
C GLU A 23 -3.89 -15.46 9.71
N LYS A 24 -3.35 -16.68 9.75
CA LYS A 24 -1.95 -16.92 10.15
C LYS A 24 -0.92 -16.19 9.27
N TYR A 25 -1.32 -15.77 8.07
CA TYR A 25 -0.49 -14.99 7.15
C TYR A 25 -0.72 -13.47 7.24
N ALA A 26 -1.64 -12.99 8.09
CA ALA A 26 -1.87 -11.55 8.28
C ALA A 26 -0.58 -10.76 8.60
N PRO A 27 0.37 -11.25 9.43
CA PRO A 27 1.61 -10.53 9.67
C PRO A 27 2.49 -10.33 8.43
N LEU A 28 2.33 -11.17 7.40
CA LEU A 28 3.02 -10.99 6.12
C LEU A 28 2.35 -9.88 5.30
N LEU A 29 1.02 -9.87 5.24
CA LEU A 29 0.26 -8.81 4.58
C LEU A 29 0.58 -7.44 5.19
N ASP A 30 0.55 -7.33 6.52
CA ASP A 30 0.85 -6.10 7.25
C ASP A 30 2.22 -5.52 6.87
N ARG A 31 3.23 -6.38 6.69
CA ARG A 31 4.58 -5.95 6.29
C ARG A 31 4.62 -5.41 4.86
N LEU A 32 3.92 -6.06 3.93
CA LEU A 32 3.88 -5.62 2.53
C LEU A 32 3.13 -4.29 2.39
N GLU A 33 2.04 -4.13 3.14
CA GLU A 33 1.28 -2.88 3.21
C GLU A 33 2.10 -1.73 3.82
N GLN A 34 2.88 -2.02 4.86
CA GLN A 34 3.80 -1.02 5.45
C GLN A 34 4.89 -0.58 4.47
N GLU A 35 5.46 -1.52 3.72
CA GLU A 35 6.51 -1.23 2.74
C GLU A 35 5.97 -0.35 1.60
N ILE A 36 4.77 -0.63 1.08
CA ILE A 36 4.20 0.19 0.00
C ILE A 36 3.84 1.60 0.48
N GLU A 37 3.35 1.71 1.71
CA GLU A 37 3.06 3.00 2.32
C GLU A 37 4.34 3.80 2.62
N ALA A 38 5.44 3.13 3.00
CA ALA A 38 6.74 3.79 3.15
C ALA A 38 7.22 4.40 1.82
N ARG A 39 7.14 3.63 0.72
CA ARG A 39 7.53 4.11 -0.61
C ARG A 39 6.68 5.27 -1.11
N ARG A 40 5.36 5.21 -0.87
CA ARG A 40 4.44 6.31 -1.21
C ARG A 40 4.75 7.58 -0.44
N ARG A 41 5.17 7.47 0.83
CA ARG A 41 5.61 8.62 1.64
C ARG A 41 6.93 9.21 1.14
N ASP A 42 7.80 8.38 0.58
CA ASP A 42 9.07 8.85 -0.01
C ASP A 42 8.90 9.52 -1.38
N ASP A 43 7.76 9.36 -2.07
CA ASP A 43 7.46 10.10 -3.30
C ASP A 43 6.90 11.52 -3.00
N PRO A 44 7.71 12.59 -3.16
CA PRO A 44 7.26 13.95 -2.92
C PRO A 44 6.13 14.38 -3.86
N ILE A 45 6.03 13.84 -5.08
CA ILE A 45 4.98 14.21 -6.03
C ILE A 45 3.64 13.64 -5.58
N SER A 46 3.59 12.35 -5.23
CA SER A 46 2.39 11.74 -4.66
C SER A 46 1.93 12.45 -3.39
N ARG A 47 2.86 12.81 -2.50
CA ARG A 47 2.53 13.63 -1.31
C ARG A 47 1.94 14.99 -1.69
N ALA A 48 2.55 15.72 -2.62
CA ALA A 48 2.04 17.01 -3.06
C ALA A 48 0.63 16.91 -3.67
N ARG A 49 0.37 15.89 -4.50
CA ARG A 49 -0.96 15.60 -5.06
C ARG A 49 -1.98 15.31 -3.97
N ALA A 50 -1.63 14.51 -2.97
CA ALA A 50 -2.50 14.21 -1.84
C ALA A 50 -2.81 15.46 -0.99
N HIS A 51 -1.85 16.38 -0.83
CA HIS A 51 -2.11 17.66 -0.17
C HIS A 51 -3.11 18.51 -0.95
N LEU A 52 -2.95 18.63 -2.27
CA LEU A 52 -3.88 19.38 -3.11
C LEU A 52 -5.29 18.77 -3.12
N ALA A 53 -5.40 17.43 -3.18
CA ALA A 53 -6.69 16.73 -3.15
C ALA A 53 -7.46 17.00 -1.84
N ARG A 54 -6.79 16.91 -0.69
CA ARG A 54 -7.40 17.21 0.62
C ARG A 54 -7.81 18.67 0.76
N SER A 55 -7.01 19.60 0.25
CA SER A 55 -7.37 21.03 0.25
C SER A 55 -8.56 21.33 -0.66
N ALA A 56 -8.73 20.58 -1.75
CA ALA A 56 -9.89 20.72 -2.63
C ALA A 56 -11.18 20.17 -1.97
N GLU A 57 -11.10 19.08 -1.22
CA GLU A 57 -12.24 18.51 -0.47
C GLU A 57 -12.71 19.41 0.69
N GLN A 58 -11.83 20.21 1.27
CA GLN A 58 -12.18 21.14 2.37
C GLN A 58 -12.94 22.40 1.91
N ILE A 59 -13.03 22.64 0.60
CA ILE A 59 -13.70 23.82 0.02
C ILE A 59 -15.15 23.50 -0.40
N LEU A 60 -15.58 22.23 -0.30
CA LEU A 60 -16.96 21.76 -0.53
C LEU A 60 -17.69 21.47 0.78
#